data_AF-A0A9E0TZZ7-F1
#
_entry.id   AF-A0A9E0TZZ7-F1
#
_cell.length_a   1.000
_cell.length_b   1.000
_cell.length_c   1.000
_cell.angle_alpha   90.00
_cell.angle_beta   90.00
_cell.angle_gamma   90.00
#
_symmetry.space_group_name_H-M   'P 1'
#
loop_
_entity.id
_entity.type
_entity.pdbx_description
1 polymer ?
#
loop_
_entity_poly.entity_id
_entity_poly.type
_entity_poly.pdbx_seq_one_letter_code
_entity_poly.pdbx_strand_id
1 'polypeptide(L)'
;LTDVRIELRKKAKGIFFSDTQFFSVDLEKTIPISEHNIDIALFVNPIFTPSNLAYGHESLSFSEWATDQDFFVKRSRISADVAFVGYPTNFHDSKWKLPIARHAILASIPEIGFSHNEIDLDEIVLVSGLSFNGGSGSPVFSCQRGLKINRNHGSAETDDYCPQKLLGIMTGHLQFPKETEKFMSKKEEEFTRHSGLSYFTRITALQNLIHKYAL
;
A
#
# COMPACT_ATOMS: atom_id res chain seq x y z
N LEU A 1 20.23 2.90 -1.51
CA LEU A 1 19.22 3.49 -0.59
C LEU A 1 19.96 3.81 0.69
N THR A 2 20.27 5.08 0.96
CA THR A 2 21.20 5.44 2.07
C THR A 2 20.51 6.05 3.30
N ASP A 3 19.20 6.31 3.24
CA ASP A 3 18.43 6.81 4.38
C ASP A 3 16.96 6.42 4.18
N VAL A 4 16.41 5.59 5.06
CA VAL A 4 14.97 5.30 5.13
C VAL A 4 14.48 5.87 6.45
N ARG A 5 13.49 6.76 6.38
CA ARG A 5 12.93 7.41 7.56
C ARG A 5 11.68 6.65 7.97
N ILE A 6 11.68 6.13 9.19
CA ILE A 6 10.55 5.40 9.74
C ILE A 6 10.05 6.08 11.01
N GLU A 7 8.75 5.99 11.19
CA GLU A 7 8.05 6.55 12.34
C GLU A 7 7.90 5.46 13.40
N LEU A 8 8.35 5.74 14.62
CA LEU A 8 8.15 4.86 15.76
C LEU A 8 7.08 5.41 16.68
N ARG A 9 6.12 4.54 17.01
CA ARG A 9 5.03 4.84 17.94
C ARG A 9 5.13 3.93 19.14
N LYS A 10 5.06 4.51 20.33
CA LYS A 10 4.99 3.76 21.58
C LYS A 10 3.64 3.03 21.64
N LYS A 11 3.70 1.70 21.80
CA LYS A 11 2.54 0.87 22.16
C LYS A 11 2.66 0.49 23.64
N ALA A 12 1.66 0.83 24.44
CA ALA A 12 1.57 0.35 25.83
C ALA A 12 0.15 -0.08 26.14
N LYS A 13 -0.01 -1.28 26.72
CA LYS A 13 -1.32 -1.88 27.03
C LYS A 13 -2.28 -1.93 25.82
N GLY A 14 -1.75 -2.16 24.62
CA GLY A 14 -2.54 -2.24 23.39
C GLY A 14 -2.95 -0.89 22.79
N ILE A 15 -2.58 0.23 23.41
CA ILE A 15 -2.92 1.59 22.97
C ILE A 15 -1.69 2.21 22.31
N PHE A 16 -1.89 2.82 21.14
CA PHE A 16 -0.89 3.62 20.45
C PHE A 16 -0.97 5.07 20.92
N PHE A 17 0.18 5.68 21.22
CA PHE A 17 0.27 7.05 21.71
C PHE A 17 0.61 8.03 20.58
N SER A 18 0.08 9.27 20.67
CA SER A 18 0.30 10.33 19.69
C SER A 18 1.72 10.93 19.70
N ASP A 19 2.53 10.57 20.69
CA ASP A 19 3.94 10.95 20.74
C ASP A 19 4.68 10.35 19.55
N THR A 20 5.16 11.23 18.67
CA THR A 20 5.82 10.85 17.41
C THR A 20 7.26 11.29 17.48
N GLN A 21 8.18 10.38 17.25
CA GLN A 21 9.57 10.72 16.96
C GLN A 21 9.89 10.13 15.58
N PHE A 22 10.43 10.96 14.70
CA PHE A 22 10.93 10.47 13.43
C PHE A 22 12.29 9.87 13.66
N PHE A 23 12.60 8.82 12.93
CA PHE A 23 13.90 8.20 13.00
C PHE A 23 14.42 7.84 11.62
N SER A 24 15.70 8.08 11.37
CA SER A 24 16.40 7.43 10.26
C SER A 24 16.80 6.02 10.68
N VAL A 25 16.67 5.06 9.76
CA VAL A 25 17.14 3.68 9.93
C VAL A 25 18.54 3.57 9.38
N ASP A 26 19.46 3.09 10.20
CA ASP A 26 20.78 2.63 9.72
C ASP A 26 20.61 1.29 8.99
N LEU A 27 20.45 1.36 7.66
CA LEU A 27 20.27 0.18 6.81
C LEU A 27 21.51 -0.72 6.75
N GLU A 28 22.71 -0.22 7.10
CA GLU A 28 23.93 -1.05 7.15
C GLU A 28 23.95 -1.96 8.37
N LYS A 29 23.22 -1.58 9.43
CA LYS A 29 23.14 -2.32 10.70
C LYS A 29 21.79 -3.00 10.92
N THR A 30 20.85 -2.82 10.01
CA THR A 30 19.53 -3.45 10.07
C THR A 30 19.48 -4.62 9.12
N ILE A 31 19.06 -5.80 9.60
CA ILE A 31 18.88 -6.98 8.75
C ILE A 31 17.46 -6.91 8.17
N PRO A 32 17.30 -6.65 6.86
CA PRO A 32 16.00 -6.82 6.23
C PRO A 32 15.69 -8.31 6.10
N ILE A 33 14.48 -8.69 6.46
CA ILE A 33 13.92 -9.99 6.17
C ILE A 33 12.93 -9.80 5.02
N SER A 34 13.20 -10.42 3.89
CA SER A 34 12.32 -10.44 2.73
C SER A 34 12.24 -11.85 2.17
N GLU A 35 11.17 -12.14 1.44
CA GLU A 35 11.04 -13.38 0.66
C GLU A 35 11.26 -13.06 -0.82
N HIS A 36 11.81 -14.03 -1.57
CA HIS A 36 12.27 -13.79 -2.94
C HIS A 36 11.15 -13.44 -3.95
N ASN A 37 9.88 -13.66 -3.59
CA ASN A 37 8.72 -13.48 -4.47
C ASN A 37 7.70 -12.45 -3.93
N ILE A 38 8.10 -11.58 -3.01
CA ILE A 38 7.21 -10.59 -2.39
C ILE A 38 7.94 -9.23 -2.34
N ASP A 39 7.30 -8.16 -2.78
CA ASP A 39 7.86 -6.80 -2.78
C ASP A 39 7.72 -6.07 -1.42
N ILE A 40 7.84 -6.82 -0.34
CA ILE A 40 7.70 -6.33 1.03
C ILE A 40 8.86 -6.85 1.87
N ALA A 41 9.50 -5.96 2.63
CA ALA A 41 10.56 -6.30 3.56
C ALA A 41 10.16 -5.93 5.00
N LEU A 42 10.58 -6.77 5.95
CA LEU A 42 10.45 -6.59 7.38
C LEU A 42 11.81 -6.21 7.98
N PHE A 43 11.88 -5.14 8.74
CA PHE A 43 13.08 -4.76 9.47
C PHE A 43 12.95 -5.18 10.94
N VAL A 44 13.87 -6.04 11.42
CA VAL A 44 13.89 -6.53 12.81
C VAL A 44 14.96 -5.80 13.60
N ASN A 45 14.61 -5.27 14.77
CA ASN A 45 15.46 -4.44 15.63
C ASN A 45 16.19 -3.27 14.90
N PRO A 46 15.50 -2.47 14.06
CA PRO A 46 16.13 -1.32 13.42
C PRO A 46 16.77 -0.37 14.44
N ILE A 47 17.91 0.21 14.06
CA ILE A 47 18.55 1.28 14.83
C ILE A 47 18.04 2.62 14.31
N PHE A 48 17.55 3.44 15.23
CA PHE A 48 16.75 4.61 14.94
C PHE A 48 17.47 5.90 15.39
N THR A 49 17.63 6.89 14.51
CA THR A 49 18.21 8.22 14.84
C THR A 49 17.20 9.36 14.71
N PRO A 50 16.94 10.18 15.75
CA PRO A 50 15.88 11.19 15.77
C PRO A 50 15.88 12.18 14.59
N SER A 51 14.68 12.57 14.15
CA SER A 51 14.42 13.53 13.06
C SER A 51 13.28 14.49 13.46
N ASN A 52 13.34 15.72 12.96
CA ASN A 52 12.38 16.79 13.26
C ASN A 52 11.47 17.06 12.06
N LEU A 53 10.25 16.52 12.05
CA LEU A 53 9.18 16.87 11.11
C LEU A 53 7.87 17.11 11.88
N ALA A 54 7.02 18.00 11.36
CA ALA A 54 5.80 18.47 12.01
C ALA A 54 4.58 18.22 11.11
N TYR A 55 4.08 16.98 11.10
CA TYR A 55 2.79 16.64 10.48
C TYR A 55 1.98 15.76 11.43
N GLY A 56 0.65 15.86 11.35
CA GLY A 56 -0.25 14.91 12.02
C GLY A 56 -0.30 13.62 11.23
N HIS A 57 -0.05 12.48 11.88
CA HIS A 57 -0.10 11.16 11.27
C HIS A 57 -1.17 10.32 11.96
N GLU A 58 -1.90 9.53 11.18
CA GLU A 58 -2.85 8.53 11.66
C GLU A 58 -2.19 7.15 11.57
N SER A 59 -2.13 6.44 12.70
CA SER A 59 -1.54 5.10 12.77
C SER A 59 -2.60 4.05 12.44
N LEU A 60 -2.23 3.08 11.61
CA LEU A 60 -3.09 1.94 11.31
C LEU A 60 -2.80 0.78 12.25
N SER A 61 -3.81 0.36 12.99
CA SER A 61 -3.87 -0.88 13.75
C SER A 61 -3.95 -2.09 12.82
N PHE A 62 -3.48 -3.26 13.28
CA PHE A 62 -3.70 -4.54 12.60
C PHE A 62 -5.19 -4.84 12.36
N SER A 63 -6.09 -4.31 13.20
CA SER A 63 -7.54 -4.41 12.98
C SER A 63 -8.01 -3.69 11.73
N GLU A 64 -7.21 -2.79 11.17
CA GLU A 64 -7.49 -2.05 9.94
C GLU A 64 -6.91 -2.75 8.70
N TRP A 65 -6.25 -3.89 8.87
CA TRP A 65 -5.74 -4.68 7.75
C TRP A 65 -6.84 -5.60 7.23
N ALA A 66 -6.98 -5.69 5.91
CA ALA A 66 -7.84 -6.67 5.26
C ALA A 66 -7.14 -8.03 5.27
N THR A 67 -7.19 -8.73 6.40
CA THR A 67 -6.60 -10.06 6.60
C THR A 67 -7.64 -11.14 6.78
N ASP A 68 -8.88 -10.75 7.05
CA ASP A 68 -10.02 -11.65 7.12
C ASP A 68 -10.49 -12.03 5.72
N GLN A 69 -10.55 -13.34 5.46
CA GLN A 69 -11.06 -13.89 4.20
C GLN A 69 -12.44 -13.31 3.86
N ASP A 70 -13.27 -13.07 4.88
CA ASP A 70 -14.59 -12.46 4.74
C ASP A 70 -14.56 -11.06 4.10
N PHE A 71 -13.53 -10.25 4.34
CA PHE A 71 -13.41 -8.93 3.73
C PHE A 71 -13.17 -9.05 2.23
N PHE A 72 -12.22 -9.89 1.82
CA PHE A 72 -11.96 -10.10 0.40
C PHE A 72 -13.16 -10.73 -0.31
N VAL A 73 -13.78 -11.75 0.30
CA VAL A 73 -14.93 -12.46 -0.29
C VAL A 73 -16.18 -11.58 -0.41
N LYS A 74 -16.53 -10.87 0.66
CA LYS A 74 -17.84 -10.21 0.73
C LYS A 74 -17.77 -8.75 0.29
N ARG A 75 -16.63 -8.09 0.49
CA ARG A 75 -16.53 -6.62 0.46
C ARG A 75 -15.55 -6.06 -0.55
N SER A 76 -14.63 -6.88 -1.07
CA SER A 76 -13.62 -6.50 -2.06
C SER A 76 -13.93 -7.19 -3.39
N ARG A 77 -14.58 -6.49 -4.32
CA ARG A 77 -14.99 -7.04 -5.62
C ARG A 77 -14.26 -6.32 -6.74
N ILE A 78 -14.19 -6.93 -7.92
CA ILE A 78 -13.79 -6.23 -9.14
C ILE A 78 -14.63 -4.94 -9.26
N SER A 79 -14.00 -3.86 -9.69
CA SER A 79 -14.53 -2.50 -9.78
C SER A 79 -14.81 -1.82 -8.44
N ALA A 80 -14.43 -2.40 -7.30
CA ALA A 80 -14.47 -1.69 -6.04
C ALA A 80 -13.43 -0.57 -6.00
N ASP A 81 -13.83 0.58 -5.46
CA ASP A 81 -12.99 1.75 -5.31
C ASP A 81 -11.88 1.51 -4.27
N VAL A 82 -10.68 1.89 -4.66
CA VAL A 82 -9.50 1.88 -3.79
C VAL A 82 -8.73 3.18 -3.95
N ALA A 83 -7.95 3.52 -2.93
CA ALA A 83 -7.09 4.67 -2.97
C ALA A 83 -5.68 4.31 -2.50
N PHE A 84 -4.67 4.94 -3.09
CA PHE A 84 -3.31 4.83 -2.59
C PHE A 84 -2.68 6.21 -2.49
N VAL A 85 -1.75 6.38 -1.54
CA VAL A 85 -1.13 7.66 -1.23
C VAL A 85 0.37 7.51 -1.30
N GLY A 86 1.01 8.23 -2.21
CA GLY A 86 2.44 8.06 -2.51
C GLY A 86 3.15 9.34 -2.90
N TYR A 87 4.47 9.25 -3.08
CA TYR A 87 5.33 10.38 -3.44
C TYR A 87 5.79 10.27 -4.89
N PRO A 88 5.03 10.82 -5.86
CA PRO A 88 5.48 10.77 -7.24
C PRO A 88 6.77 11.56 -7.40
N THR A 89 7.68 10.96 -8.16
CA THR A 89 8.96 11.57 -8.53
C THR A 89 8.66 12.88 -9.25
N ASN A 90 9.16 14.01 -8.72
CA ASN A 90 9.02 15.35 -9.30
C ASN A 90 7.60 15.95 -9.40
N PHE A 91 6.55 15.25 -8.93
CA PHE A 91 5.16 15.75 -9.03
C PHE A 91 4.47 15.94 -7.67
N HIS A 92 5.16 15.73 -6.54
CA HIS A 92 4.61 15.97 -5.20
C HIS A 92 4.48 17.47 -4.89
N ASP A 93 3.73 17.81 -3.85
CA ASP A 93 3.62 19.18 -3.36
C ASP A 93 5.01 19.72 -2.97
N SER A 94 5.55 20.63 -3.77
CA SER A 94 6.91 21.11 -3.59
C SER A 94 7.07 22.02 -2.37
N LYS A 95 5.98 22.67 -1.92
CA LYS A 95 5.96 23.59 -0.78
C LYS A 95 5.81 22.82 0.52
N TRP A 96 4.84 21.92 0.59
CA TRP A 96 4.47 21.22 1.82
C TRP A 96 5.01 19.81 1.91
N LYS A 97 5.65 19.29 0.85
CA LYS A 97 6.22 17.93 0.79
C LYS A 97 5.20 16.85 1.14
N LEU A 98 3.95 17.05 0.70
CA LEU A 98 2.84 16.13 0.93
C LEU A 98 2.76 15.08 -0.19
N PRO A 99 2.36 13.85 0.14
CA PRO A 99 2.12 12.82 -0.85
C PRO A 99 0.85 13.15 -1.65
N ILE A 100 0.71 12.50 -2.80
CA ILE A 100 -0.47 12.59 -3.65
C ILE A 100 -1.33 11.35 -3.44
N ALA A 101 -2.59 11.58 -3.11
CA ALA A 101 -3.62 10.55 -3.13
C ALA A 101 -4.08 10.28 -4.56
N ARG A 102 -4.25 9.01 -4.90
CA ARG A 102 -4.80 8.54 -6.16
C ARG A 102 -5.96 7.61 -5.91
N HIS A 103 -6.95 7.74 -6.77
CA HIS A 103 -8.05 6.80 -6.89
C HIS A 103 -7.69 5.72 -7.91
N ALA A 104 -8.11 4.49 -7.65
CA ALA A 104 -8.06 3.38 -8.57
C ALA A 104 -9.25 2.46 -8.31
N ILE A 105 -9.46 1.48 -9.17
CA ILE A 105 -10.47 0.44 -8.97
C ILE A 105 -9.82 -0.93 -9.02
N LEU A 106 -10.32 -1.90 -8.26
CA LEU A 106 -9.84 -3.29 -8.37
C LEU A 106 -10.10 -3.83 -9.78
N ALA A 107 -9.06 -4.31 -10.45
CA ALA A 107 -9.13 -4.85 -11.81
C ALA A 107 -9.03 -6.38 -11.86
N SER A 108 -8.66 -7.03 -10.75
CA SER A 108 -8.72 -8.48 -10.59
C SER A 108 -9.50 -8.87 -9.34
N ILE A 109 -9.84 -10.16 -9.24
CA ILE A 109 -10.45 -10.73 -8.03
C ILE A 109 -9.39 -10.68 -6.92
N PRO A 110 -9.62 -10.02 -5.78
CA PRO A 110 -8.60 -9.84 -4.75
C PRO A 110 -8.39 -11.09 -3.88
N GLU A 111 -9.36 -12.00 -3.86
CA GLU A 111 -9.25 -13.30 -3.18
C GLU A 111 -8.24 -14.23 -3.86
N ILE A 112 -8.10 -14.13 -5.18
CA ILE A 112 -7.27 -15.00 -6.00
C ILE A 112 -6.06 -14.19 -6.44
N GLY A 113 -4.86 -14.62 -6.05
CA GLY A 113 -3.63 -13.97 -6.49
C GLY A 113 -3.57 -13.92 -8.02
N PHE A 114 -3.36 -12.72 -8.56
CA PHE A 114 -3.15 -12.51 -9.98
C PHE A 114 -1.73 -12.94 -10.37
N SER A 115 -1.60 -13.66 -11.49
CA SER A 115 -0.32 -14.08 -12.05
C SER A 115 -0.18 -13.59 -13.48
N HIS A 116 1.02 -13.18 -13.85
CA HIS A 116 1.37 -12.76 -15.21
C HIS A 116 2.84 -13.02 -15.46
N ASN A 117 3.21 -13.41 -16.68
CA ASN A 117 4.59 -13.81 -17.02
C ASN A 117 5.63 -12.70 -16.81
N GLU A 118 5.20 -11.43 -16.76
CA GLU A 118 6.07 -10.27 -16.51
C GLU A 118 6.15 -9.88 -15.04
N ILE A 119 5.39 -10.53 -14.17
CA ILE A 119 5.33 -10.25 -12.75
C ILE A 119 5.79 -11.51 -12.00
N ASP A 120 7.04 -11.48 -11.54
CA ASP A 120 7.67 -12.57 -10.78
C ASP A 120 7.42 -12.41 -9.28
N LEU A 121 6.15 -12.27 -8.90
CA LEU A 121 5.73 -12.02 -7.53
C LEU A 121 4.40 -12.73 -7.26
N ASP A 122 4.26 -13.22 -6.04
CA ASP A 122 3.06 -13.89 -5.54
C ASP A 122 2.15 -12.90 -4.79
N GLU A 123 0.90 -13.31 -4.48
CA GLU A 123 -0.03 -12.53 -3.66
C GLU A 123 -0.37 -11.14 -4.24
N ILE A 124 -0.55 -11.05 -5.56
CA ILE A 124 -0.79 -9.77 -6.24
C ILE A 124 -2.26 -9.55 -6.57
N VAL A 125 -2.69 -8.28 -6.52
CA VAL A 125 -3.99 -7.82 -7.00
C VAL A 125 -3.80 -6.68 -8.00
N LEU A 126 -4.50 -6.75 -9.13
CA LEU A 126 -4.50 -5.69 -10.12
C LEU A 126 -5.45 -4.57 -9.72
N VAL A 127 -5.06 -3.35 -10.07
CA VAL A 127 -5.90 -2.17 -10.04
C VAL A 127 -5.85 -1.44 -11.38
N SER A 128 -6.99 -0.92 -11.82
CA SER A 128 -7.06 0.05 -12.90
C SER A 128 -6.87 1.43 -12.29
N GLY A 129 -5.73 2.02 -12.59
CA GLY A 129 -5.24 3.24 -11.98
C GLY A 129 -3.78 3.43 -12.33
N LEU A 130 -3.41 4.67 -12.66
CA LEU A 130 -2.05 5.02 -13.02
C LEU A 130 -1.21 5.15 -11.74
N SER A 131 -0.43 4.12 -11.45
CA SER A 131 0.69 4.27 -10.54
C SER A 131 1.77 5.11 -11.22
N PHE A 132 2.73 5.58 -10.43
CA PHE A 132 3.77 6.48 -10.89
C PHE A 132 5.10 6.05 -10.30
N ASN A 133 6.21 6.48 -10.91
CA ASN A 133 7.53 6.30 -10.31
C ASN A 133 7.57 7.01 -8.95
N GLY A 134 7.91 6.26 -7.88
CA GLY A 134 7.78 6.71 -6.49
C GLY A 134 6.44 6.33 -5.81
N GLY A 135 5.57 5.60 -6.52
CA GLY A 135 4.36 5.00 -5.98
C GLY A 135 4.60 3.65 -5.31
N SER A 136 5.66 2.93 -5.66
CA SER A 136 6.04 1.67 -4.99
C SER A 136 6.25 1.91 -3.48
N GLY A 137 5.74 1.00 -2.65
CA GLY A 137 5.72 1.14 -1.19
C GLY A 137 4.51 1.92 -0.64
N SER A 138 3.65 2.48 -1.50
CA SER A 138 2.48 3.23 -1.03
C SER A 138 1.40 2.30 -0.49
N PRO A 139 0.76 2.61 0.66
CA PRO A 139 -0.37 1.84 1.15
C PRO A 139 -1.57 1.97 0.22
N VAL A 140 -2.27 0.86 0.00
CA VAL A 140 -3.52 0.78 -0.78
C VAL A 140 -4.67 0.50 0.16
N PHE A 141 -5.68 1.37 0.15
CA PHE A 141 -6.85 1.29 1.00
C PHE A 141 -8.11 0.98 0.20
N SER A 142 -9.03 0.21 0.78
CA SER A 142 -10.42 0.23 0.33
C SER A 142 -11.06 1.57 0.64
N CYS A 143 -11.84 2.10 -0.31
CA CYS A 143 -12.69 3.25 -0.02
C CYS A 143 -13.88 2.80 0.84
N GLN A 144 -14.24 3.61 1.84
CA GLN A 144 -15.42 3.35 2.65
C GLN A 144 -16.68 3.37 1.76
N ARG A 145 -17.55 2.37 1.91
CA ARG A 145 -18.83 2.28 1.18
C ARG A 145 -19.96 1.94 2.15
N GLY A 146 -21.18 2.34 1.81
CA GLY A 146 -22.37 2.06 2.62
C GLY A 146 -22.44 2.91 3.90
N LEU A 147 -23.44 2.65 4.72
CA LEU A 147 -23.73 3.43 5.91
C LEU A 147 -23.35 2.63 7.16
N LYS A 148 -22.42 3.16 7.95
CA LYS A 148 -22.19 2.69 9.32
C LYS A 148 -23.10 3.45 10.23
N ILE A 149 -23.96 2.75 10.95
CA ILE A 149 -24.91 3.43 11.79
C ILE A 149 -24.94 2.60 13.11
N ASN A 150 -24.78 3.27 14.26
CA ASN A 150 -24.36 2.77 15.57
C ASN A 150 -25.55 2.59 16.57
N ARG A 151 -25.86 1.34 16.97
CA ARG A 151 -27.10 1.03 17.73
C ARG A 151 -27.23 1.64 19.13
N ASN A 152 -26.16 2.16 19.74
CA ASN A 152 -26.25 2.89 21.01
C ASN A 152 -26.85 4.31 20.87
N HIS A 153 -27.00 4.82 19.63
CA HIS A 153 -27.56 6.13 19.31
C HIS A 153 -28.64 6.05 18.20
N GLY A 154 -29.31 4.90 18.03
CA GLY A 154 -30.42 4.77 17.07
C GLY A 154 -29.96 4.75 15.61
N SER A 155 -28.85 4.07 15.32
CA SER A 155 -28.30 4.04 13.98
C SER A 155 -28.07 2.58 13.47
N ALA A 156 -28.56 2.24 12.25
CA ALA A 156 -28.43 0.97 11.48
C ALA A 156 -27.18 0.66 10.57
N GLU A 157 -26.17 -0.12 10.96
CA GLU A 157 -25.20 -0.68 9.99
C GLU A 157 -25.93 -1.53 8.92
N THR A 158 -25.78 -1.18 7.64
CA THR A 158 -26.29 -2.00 6.53
C THR A 158 -25.32 -3.14 6.24
N ASP A 159 -25.79 -4.31 5.81
CA ASP A 159 -24.93 -5.44 5.41
C ASP A 159 -23.89 -5.04 4.35
N ASP A 160 -24.19 -3.99 3.58
CA ASP A 160 -23.33 -3.41 2.55
C ASP A 160 -22.26 -2.43 3.06
N TYR A 161 -22.17 -2.14 4.36
CA TYR A 161 -21.13 -1.26 4.88
C TYR A 161 -19.75 -1.90 4.64
N CYS A 162 -18.85 -1.16 4.00
CA CYS A 162 -17.46 -1.54 3.79
C CYS A 162 -16.58 -0.53 4.54
N PRO A 163 -15.90 -0.93 5.63
CA PRO A 163 -14.95 -0.04 6.28
C PRO A 163 -13.73 0.19 5.38
N GLN A 164 -13.05 1.31 5.59
CA GLN A 164 -11.72 1.51 5.06
C GLN A 164 -10.76 0.51 5.71
N LYS A 165 -10.00 -0.20 4.88
CA LYS A 165 -9.01 -1.20 5.28
C LYS A 165 -7.77 -1.08 4.41
N LEU A 166 -6.60 -1.35 4.99
CA LEU A 166 -5.36 -1.54 4.24
C LEU A 166 -5.43 -2.88 3.50
N LEU A 167 -5.40 -2.83 2.17
CA LEU A 167 -5.47 -4.01 1.28
C LEU A 167 -4.09 -4.56 0.95
N GLY A 168 -3.10 -3.68 0.89
CA GLY A 168 -1.75 -4.05 0.48
C GLY A 168 -0.86 -2.85 0.22
N ILE A 169 0.27 -3.13 -0.42
CA ILE A 169 1.31 -2.16 -0.73
C ILE A 169 1.50 -2.12 -2.23
N MET A 170 1.42 -0.93 -2.83
CA MET A 170 1.64 -0.73 -4.26
C MET A 170 3.03 -1.20 -4.63
N THR A 171 3.12 -2.03 -5.67
CA THR A 171 4.35 -2.70 -6.08
C THR A 171 4.81 -2.17 -7.43
N GLY A 172 3.94 -2.19 -8.43
CA GLY A 172 4.31 -1.78 -9.78
C GLY A 172 3.14 -1.62 -10.74
N HIS A 173 3.47 -1.62 -12.04
CA HIS A 173 2.50 -1.56 -13.12
C HIS A 173 2.90 -2.41 -14.31
N LEU A 174 1.89 -2.79 -15.09
CA LEU A 174 2.08 -3.47 -16.35
C LEU A 174 2.40 -2.46 -17.44
N GLN A 175 3.36 -2.79 -18.28
CA GLN A 175 3.73 -1.96 -19.42
C GLN A 175 3.10 -2.45 -20.71
N PHE A 176 2.94 -1.57 -21.70
CA PHE A 176 2.54 -2.02 -23.04
C PHE A 176 3.65 -2.89 -23.66
N PRO A 177 3.29 -3.93 -24.44
CA PRO A 177 4.29 -4.80 -25.07
C PRO A 177 5.25 -4.01 -25.95
N LYS A 178 6.53 -4.35 -25.92
CA LYS A 178 7.58 -3.69 -26.72
C LYS A 178 7.30 -3.68 -28.22
N GLU A 179 6.47 -4.58 -28.73
CA GLU A 179 6.07 -4.62 -30.14
C GLU A 179 5.29 -3.37 -30.57
N THR A 180 4.61 -2.71 -29.63
CA THR A 180 3.95 -1.42 -29.87
C THR A 180 4.95 -0.26 -30.00
N GLU A 181 6.21 -0.42 -29.59
CA GLU A 181 7.28 0.60 -29.68
C GLU A 181 7.64 0.92 -31.14
N LYS A 182 7.48 -0.03 -32.08
CA LYS A 182 7.76 0.20 -33.50
C LYS A 182 6.92 1.31 -34.14
N PHE A 183 5.83 1.70 -33.49
CA PHE A 183 4.89 2.70 -33.99
C PHE A 183 4.92 4.00 -33.16
N MET A 184 5.78 4.10 -32.14
CA MET A 184 5.87 5.27 -31.25
C MET A 184 7.10 6.12 -31.56
N SER A 185 6.98 7.44 -31.45
CA SER A 185 8.14 8.33 -31.53
C SER A 185 8.97 8.25 -30.23
N LYS A 186 10.28 8.54 -30.31
CA LYS A 186 11.18 8.59 -29.13
C LYS A 186 10.69 9.46 -27.97
N LYS A 187 9.86 10.48 -28.26
CA LYS A 187 9.28 11.38 -27.26
C LYS A 187 8.02 10.81 -26.61
N GLU A 188 7.34 9.91 -27.30
CA GLU A 188 6.21 9.13 -26.78
C GLU A 188 6.71 7.96 -25.93
N GLU A 189 7.82 7.31 -26.31
CA GLU A 189 8.46 6.23 -25.54
C GLU A 189 8.76 6.59 -24.06
N GLU A 190 8.99 7.87 -23.77
CA GLU A 190 9.22 8.38 -22.40
C GLU A 190 7.93 8.58 -21.60
N PHE A 191 6.76 8.73 -22.26
CA PHE A 191 5.47 9.04 -21.63
C PHE A 191 4.45 7.89 -21.68
N THR A 192 4.56 6.90 -22.56
CA THR A 192 3.48 5.94 -22.88
C THR A 192 3.70 4.50 -22.43
N ARG A 193 4.53 4.22 -21.41
CA ARG A 193 4.78 2.83 -21.00
C ARG A 193 3.78 2.24 -20.01
N HIS A 194 2.82 2.98 -19.46
CA HIS A 194 1.89 2.43 -18.48
C HIS A 194 0.59 1.96 -19.14
N SER A 195 0.25 0.68 -18.98
CA SER A 195 -0.96 0.05 -19.56
C SER A 195 -2.30 0.52 -18.98
N GLY A 196 -2.30 1.49 -18.06
CA GLY A 196 -3.43 1.77 -17.17
C GLY A 196 -3.64 0.76 -16.03
N LEU A 197 -2.96 -0.40 -16.05
CA LEU A 197 -3.02 -1.41 -14.99
C LEU A 197 -1.80 -1.32 -14.07
N SER A 198 -2.08 -1.14 -12.79
CA SER A 198 -1.10 -1.23 -11.70
C SER A 198 -1.40 -2.45 -10.83
N TYR A 199 -0.50 -2.75 -9.91
CA TYR A 199 -0.68 -3.89 -9.01
C TYR A 199 -0.03 -3.68 -7.65
N PHE A 200 -0.64 -4.27 -6.64
CA PHE A 200 -0.18 -4.24 -5.26
C PHE A 200 -0.02 -5.64 -4.69
N THR A 201 0.95 -5.80 -3.80
CA THR A 201 1.13 -7.00 -2.99
C THR A 201 0.15 -6.98 -1.82
N ARG A 202 -0.62 -8.07 -1.63
CA ARG A 202 -1.64 -8.17 -0.57
C ARG A 202 -1.05 -8.01 0.83
N ILE A 203 -1.82 -7.42 1.73
CA ILE A 203 -1.42 -7.25 3.12
C ILE A 203 -1.26 -8.59 3.87
N THR A 204 -1.90 -9.65 3.40
CA THR A 204 -1.73 -11.03 3.89
C THR A 204 -0.29 -11.52 3.76
N ALA A 205 0.42 -11.11 2.69
CA ALA A 205 1.84 -11.42 2.51
C ALA A 205 2.69 -10.81 3.64
N LEU A 206 2.44 -9.54 4.00
CA LEU A 206 3.12 -8.89 5.13
C LEU A 206 2.77 -9.54 6.47
N GLN A 207 1.50 -9.91 6.68
CA GLN A 207 1.09 -10.62 7.89
C GLN A 207 1.83 -11.95 8.05
N ASN A 208 1.99 -12.71 6.97
CA ASN A 208 2.75 -13.97 6.97
C ASN A 208 4.22 -13.75 7.32
N LEU A 209 4.86 -12.71 6.76
CA LEU A 209 6.23 -12.33 7.12
C LEU A 209 6.35 -11.99 8.61
N ILE A 210 5.42 -11.20 9.16
CA ILE A 210 5.42 -10.84 10.59
C ILE A 210 5.26 -12.08 11.47
N HIS A 211 4.30 -12.96 11.15
CA HIS A 211 4.07 -14.19 11.92
C HIS A 211 5.27 -15.15 11.86
N LYS A 212 6.00 -15.19 10.75
CA LYS A 212 7.14 -16.09 10.57
C LYS A 212 8.38 -15.63 11.32
N TYR A 213 8.57 -14.31 11.48
CA TYR A 213 9.87 -13.76 11.90
C TYR A 213 9.83 -12.81 13.11
N ALA A 214 8.66 -12.33 13.55
CA ALA A 214 8.54 -11.29 14.58
C ALA A 214 7.61 -11.62 15.76
N LEU A 215 6.91 -12.76 15.72
CA LEU A 215 6.15 -13.34 16.84
C LEU A 215 6.72 -14.69 17.23
#